data_AF-A0A0C2EPG7-F1
#
_entry.id   AF-A0A0C2EPG7-F1
#
_cell.length_a   1.000
_cell.length_b   1.000
_cell.length_c   1.000
_cell.angle_alpha   90.00
_cell.angle_beta   90.00
_cell.angle_gamma   90.00
#
_symmetry.space_group_name_H-M   'P 1'
#
loop_
_entity.id
_entity.type
_entity.pdbx_description
1 polymer ?
#
loop_
_entity_poly.entity_id
_entity_poly.type
_entity_poly.pdbx_seq_one_letter_code
_entity_poly.pdbx_strand_id
1 'polypeptide(L)'
;MTMPNGRLEPTSIIDPQRHRPLTSSHAMQHSLEPCPRCGSAQHVRPKEMLIGAASPKRRFNGEERTGYQRVDQLAVDECKPELLKEPPLQQLVDGFYCDQCGAGFVTSSIAQAANTRSDYYSQGVTMRSKPKRPSSHVIGNLAETMVEHEITARGWVYRRLEKDKDYGIDGEVEVFSDSGHATGIIFKVQVKGTKKYSRNVSLKSSTANYLSLSPLPVFVFTVEVSSGLIRFNSVEHKQGRSGRPTLGEATELDEDGFKLLEEIAGEHCAACLMLSNYTLHNASAQLIRCLDLLLNFGGDVESMLKWLRFFAPDEVLTTSYGYAVFLKGEMEKDHTLVGRLREWVIEFFPEHQERIDQAMLAFKHGVLTGRRLEVANASLPIRDGLLNPEL
;
A
#
# COMPACT_ATOMS: atom_id res chain seq x y z
N MET A 1 53.40 1.66 -40.10
CA MET A 1 52.62 0.64 -40.81
C MET A 1 51.17 1.07 -40.79
N THR A 2 50.72 1.63 -41.90
CA THR A 2 49.40 2.20 -42.19
C THR A 2 48.72 1.32 -43.23
N MET A 3 47.45 0.98 -43.03
CA MET A 3 46.45 0.53 -44.03
C MET A 3 45.12 0.20 -43.28
N PRO A 4 43.91 0.22 -43.90
CA PRO A 4 43.20 1.46 -44.27
C PRO A 4 41.68 1.44 -43.95
N ASN A 5 41.07 2.62 -44.12
CA ASN A 5 39.62 2.86 -44.17
C ASN A 5 38.94 2.14 -45.35
N GLY A 6 37.75 1.58 -45.12
CA GLY A 6 36.83 1.09 -46.14
C GLY A 6 35.42 1.62 -45.92
N ARG A 7 35.05 2.63 -46.71
CA ARG A 7 33.73 3.29 -46.77
C ARG A 7 33.04 2.79 -48.04
N LEU A 8 31.84 2.21 -47.96
CA LEU A 8 30.99 1.96 -49.14
C LEU A 8 29.50 2.11 -48.79
N GLU A 9 28.89 3.10 -49.43
CA GLU A 9 27.48 3.32 -49.78
C GLU A 9 27.55 3.83 -51.25
N PRO A 10 26.48 3.89 -52.06
CA PRO A 10 25.21 3.16 -52.08
C PRO A 10 24.91 2.58 -53.50
N THR A 11 23.99 1.62 -53.64
CA THR A 11 23.30 1.39 -54.92
C THR A 11 21.84 0.96 -54.71
N SER A 12 20.94 1.87 -55.06
CA SER A 12 19.52 1.65 -55.39
C SER A 12 19.37 1.34 -56.89
N ILE A 13 18.39 0.51 -57.26
CA ILE A 13 17.57 0.41 -58.51
C ILE A 13 16.84 -0.96 -58.41
N ILE A 14 15.56 -1.06 -57.99
CA ILE A 14 14.29 -1.05 -58.78
C ILE A 14 14.41 -1.96 -60.03
N ASP A 15 13.66 -3.05 -60.26
CA ASP A 15 12.21 -3.21 -60.32
C ASP A 15 11.83 -4.72 -60.46
N PRO A 16 10.60 -5.15 -60.83
CA PRO A 16 9.77 -5.99 -59.99
C PRO A 16 9.48 -7.35 -60.68
N GLN A 17 8.66 -8.18 -60.03
CA GLN A 17 7.59 -9.00 -60.63
C GLN A 17 7.44 -10.36 -59.93
N ARG A 18 6.30 -10.43 -59.23
CA ARG A 18 5.24 -11.42 -59.44
C ARG A 18 5.47 -12.85 -58.95
N HIS A 19 4.77 -13.06 -57.83
CA HIS A 19 3.79 -14.11 -57.58
C HIS A 19 4.29 -15.55 -57.39
N ARG A 20 4.08 -16.05 -56.17
CA ARG A 20 2.94 -16.96 -55.93
C ARG A 20 2.25 -16.62 -54.61
N PRO A 21 0.93 -16.35 -54.62
CA PRO A 21 0.14 -16.24 -53.40
C PRO A 21 -0.10 -17.62 -52.81
N LEU A 22 0.11 -17.75 -51.50
CA LEU A 22 -0.41 -18.88 -50.73
C LEU A 22 -1.93 -18.73 -50.66
N THR A 23 -2.62 -19.51 -51.49
CA THR A 23 -4.08 -19.57 -51.49
C THR A 23 -4.60 -20.54 -50.42
N SER A 24 -5.45 -19.96 -49.58
CA SER A 24 -6.61 -20.50 -48.88
C SER A 24 -6.42 -21.53 -47.75
N SER A 25 -6.69 -21.05 -46.53
CA SER A 25 -7.67 -21.68 -45.65
C SER A 25 -8.48 -20.59 -44.95
N HIS A 26 -9.76 -20.47 -45.34
CA HIS A 26 -10.80 -19.61 -44.78
C HIS A 26 -10.52 -18.10 -44.66
N ALA A 27 -10.45 -17.41 -45.80
CA ALA A 27 -10.87 -16.01 -45.86
C ALA A 27 -12.38 -15.95 -45.63
N MET A 28 -12.82 -15.95 -44.36
CA MET A 28 -14.20 -15.66 -44.05
C MET A 28 -14.48 -14.23 -44.48
N GLN A 29 -15.40 -14.06 -45.43
CA GLN A 29 -16.08 -12.80 -45.72
C GLN A 29 -16.93 -12.40 -44.51
N HIS A 30 -16.31 -12.13 -43.37
CA HIS A 30 -16.98 -11.40 -42.31
C HIS A 30 -16.97 -9.94 -42.71
N SER A 31 -18.14 -9.43 -43.08
CA SER A 31 -18.40 -7.99 -43.13
C SER A 31 -17.80 -7.36 -41.87
N LEU A 32 -16.85 -6.43 -42.01
CA LEU A 32 -16.20 -5.78 -40.89
C LEU A 32 -17.29 -5.17 -39.99
N GLU A 33 -17.41 -5.69 -38.78
CA GLU A 33 -18.34 -5.13 -37.81
C GLU A 33 -17.86 -3.72 -37.44
N PRO A 34 -18.76 -2.73 -37.41
CA PRO A 34 -18.38 -1.39 -36.99
C PRO A 34 -17.87 -1.42 -35.56
N CYS A 35 -16.85 -0.60 -35.26
CA CYS A 35 -16.32 -0.53 -33.91
C CYS A 35 -17.43 -0.18 -32.92
N PRO A 36 -17.64 -0.95 -31.83
CA PRO A 36 -18.67 -0.64 -30.83
C PRO A 36 -18.39 0.70 -30.12
N ARG A 37 -17.15 1.24 -30.24
CA ARG A 37 -16.74 2.54 -29.71
C ARG A 37 -16.86 3.75 -30.67
N CYS A 38 -16.74 3.63 -31.98
CA CYS A 38 -16.93 4.81 -32.85
C CYS A 38 -18.00 4.63 -33.91
N GLY A 39 -18.59 3.44 -34.04
CA GLY A 39 -19.54 3.10 -35.09
C GLY A 39 -18.91 3.00 -36.48
N SER A 40 -17.62 3.29 -36.63
CA SER A 40 -16.91 3.24 -37.91
C SER A 40 -16.27 1.87 -38.12
N ALA A 41 -16.41 1.31 -39.32
CA ALA A 41 -15.68 0.14 -39.79
C ALA A 41 -14.33 0.51 -40.44
N GLN A 42 -14.10 1.80 -40.77
CA GLN A 42 -12.92 2.25 -41.53
C GLN A 42 -11.60 1.99 -40.77
N HIS A 43 -11.64 2.11 -39.45
CA HIS A 43 -10.48 1.92 -38.56
C HIS A 43 -10.42 0.52 -37.93
N VAL A 44 -11.31 -0.39 -38.35
CA VAL A 44 -11.38 -1.74 -37.81
C VAL A 44 -10.51 -2.67 -38.64
N ARG A 45 -9.72 -3.51 -37.96
CA ARG A 45 -8.85 -4.52 -38.55
C ARG A 45 -9.12 -5.87 -37.89
N PRO A 46 -9.20 -6.98 -38.65
CA PRO A 46 -9.19 -8.32 -38.08
C PRO A 46 -7.95 -8.53 -37.22
N LYS A 47 -8.11 -9.11 -36.04
CA LYS A 47 -7.01 -9.38 -35.11
C LYS A 47 -7.34 -10.56 -34.21
N GLU A 48 -6.33 -11.37 -33.89
CA GLU A 48 -6.46 -12.36 -32.82
C GLU A 48 -6.53 -11.67 -31.46
N MET A 49 -7.56 -12.01 -30.69
CA MET A 49 -7.84 -11.44 -29.38
C MET A 49 -7.54 -12.47 -28.30
N LEU A 50 -6.80 -12.03 -27.27
CA LEU A 50 -6.57 -12.83 -26.08
C LEU A 50 -7.75 -12.67 -25.12
N ILE A 51 -8.42 -13.77 -24.79
CA ILE A 51 -9.51 -13.83 -23.81
C ILE A 51 -9.05 -14.52 -22.50
N GLY A 52 -9.84 -14.36 -21.44
CA GLY A 52 -9.53 -14.94 -20.12
C GLY A 52 -9.60 -16.47 -20.14
N ALA A 53 -8.70 -17.14 -19.42
CA ALA A 53 -8.68 -18.61 -19.39
C ALA A 53 -9.92 -19.26 -18.74
N ALA A 54 -10.57 -18.55 -17.81
CA ALA A 54 -11.79 -19.00 -17.15
C ALA A 54 -12.54 -17.79 -16.56
N SER A 55 -13.87 -17.86 -16.56
CA SER A 55 -14.77 -16.87 -16.01
C SER A 55 -14.55 -16.72 -14.51
N PRO A 56 -14.87 -15.55 -13.91
CA PRO A 56 -14.86 -15.39 -12.47
C PRO A 56 -15.70 -16.45 -11.75
N LYS A 57 -16.85 -16.83 -12.33
CA LYS A 57 -17.73 -17.86 -11.77
C LYS A 57 -17.02 -19.20 -11.61
N ARG A 58 -16.24 -19.61 -12.62
CA ARG A 58 -15.47 -20.86 -12.61
C ARG A 58 -14.22 -20.78 -11.73
N ARG A 59 -13.55 -19.62 -11.69
CA ARG A 59 -12.35 -19.44 -10.86
C ARG A 59 -12.63 -19.39 -9.36
N PHE A 60 -13.81 -18.95 -8.96
CA PHE A 60 -14.16 -18.68 -7.55
C PHE A 60 -15.36 -19.51 -7.05
N ASN A 61 -15.62 -20.68 -7.65
CA ASN A 61 -16.70 -21.59 -7.24
C ASN A 61 -18.08 -20.92 -7.05
N GLY A 62 -18.39 -19.89 -7.84
CA GLY A 62 -19.67 -19.20 -7.81
C GLY A 62 -19.84 -18.10 -6.74
N GLU A 63 -18.80 -17.70 -5.99
CA GLU A 63 -18.89 -16.57 -5.06
C GLU A 63 -18.99 -15.21 -5.79
N GLU A 64 -20.09 -14.47 -5.59
CA GLU A 64 -20.22 -13.07 -6.04
C GLU A 64 -19.53 -12.11 -5.05
N ARG A 65 -18.35 -11.59 -5.42
CA ARG A 65 -17.68 -10.44 -4.81
C ARG A 65 -17.86 -9.18 -5.65
N THR A 66 -17.87 -8.04 -4.98
CA THR A 66 -17.99 -6.72 -5.59
C THR A 66 -16.76 -6.43 -6.47
N GLY A 67 -16.97 -6.35 -7.80
CA GLY A 67 -15.91 -6.17 -8.81
C GLY A 67 -15.88 -7.23 -9.93
N TYR A 68 -16.74 -8.25 -9.87
CA TYR A 68 -16.71 -9.37 -10.85
C TYR A 68 -17.43 -9.15 -12.18
N GLN A 69 -18.32 -8.17 -12.31
CA GLN A 69 -18.97 -7.87 -13.60
C GLN A 69 -18.02 -7.04 -14.47
N ARG A 70 -17.08 -7.71 -15.14
CA ARG A 70 -16.28 -7.11 -16.20
C ARG A 70 -17.08 -7.21 -17.49
N VAL A 71 -17.78 -6.14 -17.84
CA VAL A 71 -18.61 -6.04 -19.05
C VAL A 71 -17.75 -6.15 -20.33
N ASP A 72 -16.43 -6.06 -20.19
CA ASP A 72 -15.44 -5.92 -21.25
C ASP A 72 -14.45 -7.09 -21.36
N GLN A 73 -14.58 -8.15 -20.53
CA GLN A 73 -13.68 -9.30 -20.58
C GLN A 73 -14.44 -10.61 -20.77
N LEU A 74 -14.24 -11.22 -21.93
CA LEU A 74 -14.73 -12.55 -22.27
C LEU A 74 -13.75 -13.62 -21.78
N ALA A 75 -14.26 -14.80 -21.40
CA ALA A 75 -13.46 -15.97 -21.05
C ALA A 75 -13.79 -17.22 -21.88
N VAL A 76 -12.86 -18.18 -21.92
CA VAL A 76 -12.97 -19.43 -22.71
C VAL A 76 -14.24 -20.21 -22.42
N ASP A 77 -14.65 -20.31 -21.16
CA ASP A 77 -15.86 -21.03 -20.72
C ASP A 77 -17.16 -20.27 -21.00
N GLU A 78 -17.08 -19.03 -21.50
CA GLU A 78 -18.21 -18.21 -21.93
C GLU A 78 -18.40 -18.22 -23.47
N CYS A 79 -17.46 -18.85 -24.19
CA CYS A 79 -17.47 -18.99 -25.64
C CYS A 79 -18.06 -20.33 -26.10
N LYS A 80 -18.62 -20.36 -27.31
CA LYS A 80 -19.04 -21.59 -27.99
C LYS A 80 -17.81 -22.46 -28.31
N PRO A 81 -17.73 -23.71 -27.81
CA PRO A 81 -16.56 -24.56 -28.01
C PRO A 81 -16.17 -24.77 -29.47
N GLU A 82 -17.14 -24.81 -30.38
CA GLU A 82 -16.96 -24.97 -31.82
C GLU A 82 -16.30 -23.77 -32.53
N LEU A 83 -16.22 -22.62 -31.85
CA LEU A 83 -15.57 -21.40 -32.33
C LEU A 83 -14.24 -21.12 -31.61
N LEU A 84 -13.82 -22.00 -30.70
CA LEU A 84 -12.52 -21.93 -30.05
C LEU A 84 -11.49 -22.74 -30.84
N LYS A 85 -10.23 -22.31 -30.77
CA LYS A 85 -9.11 -23.07 -31.31
C LYS A 85 -8.85 -24.31 -30.44
N GLU A 86 -8.14 -25.29 -30.99
CA GLU A 86 -7.72 -26.47 -30.25
C GLU A 86 -6.74 -26.13 -29.12
N PRO A 87 -6.68 -26.93 -28.03
CA PRO A 87 -5.66 -26.78 -26.99
C PRO A 87 -4.24 -26.76 -27.58
N PRO A 88 -3.34 -25.87 -27.10
CA PRO A 88 -3.45 -24.96 -25.95
C PRO A 88 -3.91 -23.53 -26.31
N LEU A 89 -4.45 -23.31 -27.51
CA LEU A 89 -4.69 -21.97 -28.07
C LEU A 89 -6.11 -21.46 -27.83
N GLN A 90 -6.88 -22.06 -26.91
CA GLN A 90 -8.30 -21.73 -26.73
C GLN A 90 -8.51 -20.27 -26.26
N GLN A 91 -7.49 -19.62 -25.70
CA GLN A 91 -7.56 -18.21 -25.32
C GLN A 91 -7.39 -17.24 -26.49
N LEU A 92 -7.06 -17.72 -27.69
CA LEU A 92 -6.93 -16.88 -28.89
C LEU A 92 -8.16 -17.07 -29.76
N VAL A 93 -8.94 -16.00 -29.89
CA VAL A 93 -10.15 -15.99 -30.71
C VAL A 93 -10.03 -14.94 -31.81
N ASP A 94 -10.65 -15.22 -32.95
CA ASP A 94 -10.69 -14.25 -34.03
C ASP A 94 -11.63 -13.11 -33.65
N GLY A 95 -11.14 -11.88 -33.81
CA GLY A 95 -11.88 -10.68 -33.48
C GLY A 95 -11.39 -9.50 -34.29
N PHE A 96 -11.61 -8.32 -33.73
CA PHE A 96 -11.35 -7.06 -34.39
C PHE A 96 -10.70 -6.07 -33.43
N TYR A 97 -9.85 -5.20 -33.97
CA TYR A 97 -9.25 -4.09 -33.25
C TYR A 97 -9.51 -2.78 -34.00
N CYS A 98 -9.89 -1.74 -33.26
CA CYS A 98 -10.07 -0.40 -33.82
C CYS A 98 -8.86 0.48 -33.51
N ASP A 99 -8.09 0.84 -34.53
CA ASP A 99 -6.87 1.66 -34.39
C ASP A 99 -7.16 3.06 -33.83
N GLN A 100 -8.37 3.59 -34.11
CA GLN A 100 -8.78 4.90 -33.62
C GLN A 100 -9.18 4.88 -32.14
N CYS A 101 -9.85 3.82 -31.67
CA CYS A 101 -10.40 3.75 -30.32
C CYS A 101 -9.53 2.96 -29.33
N GLY A 102 -8.51 2.27 -29.84
CA GLY A 102 -7.67 1.36 -29.06
C GLY A 102 -8.44 0.17 -28.47
N ALA A 103 -9.56 -0.23 -29.08
CA ALA A 103 -10.49 -1.21 -28.53
C ALA A 103 -10.50 -2.50 -29.35
N GLY A 104 -10.29 -3.63 -28.67
CA GLY A 104 -10.49 -4.96 -29.22
C GLY A 104 -11.88 -5.49 -28.89
N PHE A 105 -12.50 -6.22 -29.82
CA PHE A 105 -13.84 -6.80 -29.66
C PHE A 105 -13.97 -8.06 -30.52
N VAL A 106 -14.95 -8.90 -30.18
CA VAL A 106 -15.28 -10.13 -30.92
C VAL A 106 -16.74 -10.09 -31.34
N THR A 107 -17.11 -10.86 -32.35
CA THR A 107 -18.51 -10.96 -32.80
C THR A 107 -19.37 -11.56 -31.69
N SER A 108 -20.61 -11.12 -31.58
CA SER A 108 -21.55 -11.68 -30.60
C SER A 108 -21.84 -13.17 -30.83
N SER A 109 -21.56 -13.68 -32.04
CA SER A 109 -21.72 -15.08 -32.41
C SER A 109 -20.82 -16.05 -31.61
N ILE A 110 -19.69 -15.58 -31.08
CA ILE A 110 -18.76 -16.42 -30.30
C ILE A 110 -19.24 -16.71 -28.87
N ALA A 111 -20.07 -15.84 -28.30
CA ALA A 111 -20.59 -16.01 -26.94
C ALA A 111 -21.69 -17.09 -26.89
N GLN A 112 -21.74 -17.87 -25.80
CA GLN A 112 -22.83 -18.82 -25.57
C GLN A 112 -24.17 -18.11 -25.33
N ALA A 113 -25.27 -18.68 -25.83
CA ALA A 113 -26.63 -18.12 -25.74
C ALA A 113 -27.14 -17.96 -24.30
N ALA A 114 -26.55 -18.63 -23.31
CA ALA A 114 -26.84 -18.42 -21.89
C ALA A 114 -26.43 -17.02 -21.38
N ASN A 115 -25.69 -16.25 -22.19
CA ASN A 115 -25.30 -14.85 -21.94
C ASN A 115 -25.90 -13.85 -22.95
N THR A 116 -26.77 -14.28 -23.88
CA THR A 116 -27.46 -13.34 -24.76
C THR A 116 -28.66 -12.72 -24.04
N ARG A 117 -28.42 -11.64 -23.29
CA ARG A 117 -29.45 -10.67 -22.93
C ARG A 117 -29.91 -9.94 -24.20
N SER A 118 -30.90 -10.52 -24.87
CA SER A 118 -31.52 -10.02 -26.11
C SER A 118 -32.40 -8.76 -25.93
N ASP A 119 -32.44 -8.13 -24.74
CA ASP A 119 -33.31 -6.97 -24.48
C ASP A 119 -32.62 -5.60 -24.62
N TYR A 120 -31.36 -5.55 -25.06
CA TYR A 120 -30.56 -4.32 -24.96
C TYR A 120 -30.50 -3.41 -26.21
N TYR A 121 -31.10 -3.78 -27.35
CA TYR A 121 -30.86 -3.09 -28.63
C TYR A 121 -32.06 -2.40 -29.31
N SER A 122 -33.19 -2.22 -28.63
CA SER A 122 -34.36 -1.51 -29.19
C SER A 122 -34.72 -0.18 -28.52
N GLN A 123 -33.82 0.43 -27.74
CA GLN A 123 -34.00 1.82 -27.28
C GLN A 123 -32.81 2.68 -27.69
N GLY A 124 -33.14 3.82 -28.30
CA GLY A 124 -32.24 4.68 -29.07
C GLY A 124 -30.94 5.04 -28.38
N VAL A 125 -29.93 5.33 -29.21
CA VAL A 125 -28.58 5.85 -28.89
C VAL A 125 -28.45 6.27 -27.43
N THR A 126 -28.13 5.31 -26.54
CA THR A 126 -27.76 5.63 -25.17
C THR A 126 -26.38 6.27 -25.27
N MET A 127 -26.32 7.57 -25.02
CA MET A 127 -25.04 8.27 -24.82
C MET A 127 -24.17 7.37 -23.94
N ARG A 128 -22.99 6.98 -24.42
CA ARG A 128 -22.04 6.24 -23.58
C ARG A 128 -21.81 7.06 -22.33
N SER A 129 -22.29 6.56 -21.19
CA SER A 129 -22.16 7.27 -19.93
C SER A 129 -20.67 7.45 -19.67
N LYS A 130 -20.20 8.70 -19.72
CA LYS A 130 -18.85 9.04 -19.26
C LYS A 130 -18.75 8.62 -17.80
N PRO A 131 -17.57 8.20 -17.31
CA PRO A 131 -17.37 7.91 -15.91
C PRO A 131 -17.84 9.11 -15.09
N LYS A 132 -18.90 8.92 -14.33
CA LYS A 132 -19.49 9.95 -13.50
C LYS A 132 -18.73 9.95 -12.20
N ARG A 133 -18.08 11.07 -11.87
CA ARG A 133 -17.49 11.25 -10.54
C ARG A 133 -18.63 11.19 -9.52
N PRO A 134 -18.69 10.17 -8.65
CA PRO A 134 -19.76 10.08 -7.66
C PRO A 134 -19.69 11.27 -6.71
N SER A 135 -20.84 11.72 -6.21
CA SER A 135 -20.90 12.79 -5.22
C SER A 135 -20.08 12.47 -3.96
N SER A 136 -19.97 11.19 -3.59
CA SER A 136 -19.11 10.72 -2.50
C SER A 136 -17.62 11.01 -2.72
N HIS A 137 -17.12 10.94 -3.97
CA HIS A 137 -15.72 11.29 -4.27
C HIS A 137 -15.47 12.80 -4.22
N VAL A 138 -16.49 13.61 -4.51
CA VAL A 138 -16.39 15.07 -4.36
C VAL A 138 -16.40 15.43 -2.88
N ILE A 139 -17.33 14.86 -2.12
CA ILE A 139 -17.47 15.08 -0.68
C ILE A 139 -16.22 14.60 0.07
N GLY A 140 -15.68 13.43 -0.27
CA GLY A 140 -14.48 12.88 0.37
C GLY A 140 -13.26 13.76 0.16
N ASN A 141 -13.01 14.21 -1.08
CA ASN A 141 -11.88 15.10 -1.36
C ASN A 141 -12.03 16.47 -0.70
N LEU A 142 -13.25 17.00 -0.62
CA LEU A 142 -13.51 18.27 0.07
C LEU A 142 -13.23 18.12 1.57
N ALA A 143 -13.73 17.06 2.20
CA ALA A 143 -13.48 16.78 3.61
C ALA A 143 -11.98 16.66 3.94
N GLU A 144 -11.21 15.95 3.12
CA GLU A 144 -9.75 15.83 3.27
C GLU A 144 -9.04 17.18 3.18
N THR A 145 -9.45 18.02 2.22
CA THR A 145 -8.92 19.38 2.06
C THR A 145 -9.22 20.25 3.28
N MET A 146 -10.41 20.11 3.89
CA MET A 146 -10.78 20.87 5.08
C MET A 146 -9.98 20.45 6.31
N VAL A 147 -9.80 19.13 6.53
CA VAL A 147 -8.98 18.64 7.65
C VAL A 147 -7.54 19.11 7.49
N GLU A 148 -6.94 18.95 6.31
CA GLU A 148 -5.57 19.42 6.06
C GLU A 148 -5.42 20.92 6.28
N HIS A 149 -6.39 21.73 5.86
CA HIS A 149 -6.40 23.16 6.10
C HIS A 149 -6.36 23.47 7.60
N GLU A 150 -7.24 22.89 8.41
CA GLU A 150 -7.29 23.14 9.85
C GLU A 150 -6.01 22.67 10.57
N ILE A 151 -5.48 21.49 10.22
CA ILE A 151 -4.22 20.99 10.77
C ILE A 151 -3.06 21.95 10.43
N THR A 152 -2.98 22.41 9.18
CA THR A 152 -1.92 23.33 8.74
C THR A 152 -2.07 24.70 9.36
N ALA A 153 -3.30 25.21 9.49
CA ALA A 153 -3.59 26.49 10.11
C ALA A 153 -3.20 26.52 11.60
N ARG A 154 -3.28 25.36 12.29
CA ARG A 154 -2.77 25.19 13.66
C ARG A 154 -1.23 25.27 13.75
N GLY A 155 -0.54 25.13 12.63
CA GLY A 155 0.92 25.09 12.54
C GLY A 155 1.51 23.68 12.52
N TRP A 156 0.68 22.64 12.41
CA TRP A 156 1.13 21.24 12.31
C TRP A 156 1.37 20.83 10.86
N VAL A 157 2.11 19.75 10.66
CA VAL A 157 2.42 19.23 9.30
C VAL A 157 1.45 18.10 8.96
N TYR A 158 0.74 18.24 7.84
CA TYR A 158 -0.10 17.18 7.27
C TYR A 158 0.58 16.58 6.02
N ARG A 159 0.74 15.25 5.99
CA ARG A 159 1.23 14.49 4.83
C ARG A 159 0.10 13.65 4.26
N ARG A 160 -0.34 13.97 3.04
CA ARG A 160 -1.33 13.15 2.32
C ARG A 160 -0.73 11.80 1.96
N LEU A 161 -1.50 10.74 2.17
CA LEU A 161 -1.15 9.39 1.73
C LEU A 161 -1.90 9.05 0.42
N GLU A 162 -1.24 8.30 -0.46
CA GLU A 162 -1.86 7.89 -1.71
C GLU A 162 -2.94 6.84 -1.45
N LYS A 163 -4.18 7.12 -1.88
CA LYS A 163 -5.36 6.26 -1.65
C LYS A 163 -5.25 4.84 -2.20
N ASP A 164 -4.35 4.62 -3.15
CA ASP A 164 -4.11 3.31 -3.77
C ASP A 164 -3.06 2.48 -3.00
N LYS A 165 -2.38 3.09 -2.03
CA LYS A 165 -1.28 2.47 -1.27
C LYS A 165 -1.66 2.17 0.18
N ASP A 166 -2.55 2.97 0.78
CA ASP A 166 -2.94 2.82 2.18
C ASP A 166 -4.42 2.44 2.33
N TYR A 167 -4.68 1.31 3.02
CA TYR A 167 -6.01 0.70 3.16
C TYR A 167 -6.93 1.51 4.11
N GLY A 168 -7.31 2.71 3.70
CA GLY A 168 -8.23 3.59 4.40
C GLY A 168 -7.60 4.60 5.36
N ILE A 169 -6.28 4.86 5.25
CA ILE A 169 -5.62 5.98 5.92
C ILE A 169 -5.42 7.07 4.86
N ASP A 170 -5.88 8.28 5.15
CA ASP A 170 -5.88 9.39 4.21
C ASP A 170 -4.70 10.35 4.45
N GLY A 171 -4.09 10.32 5.64
CA GLY A 171 -2.92 11.13 5.93
C GLY A 171 -2.20 10.79 7.24
N GLU A 172 -1.07 11.44 7.41
CA GLU A 172 -0.26 11.44 8.63
C GLU A 172 -0.04 12.88 9.09
N VAL A 173 -0.07 13.11 10.40
CA VAL A 173 0.10 14.41 11.02
C VAL A 173 1.26 14.37 11.99
N GLU A 174 2.14 15.36 11.91
CA GLU A 174 3.17 15.64 12.91
C GLU A 174 2.84 16.93 13.64
N VAL A 175 2.82 16.84 14.97
CA VAL A 175 2.54 17.95 15.87
C VAL A 175 3.79 18.83 16.00
N PHE A 176 3.58 20.13 15.91
CA PHE A 176 4.60 21.15 16.18
C PHE A 176 4.16 22.00 17.36
N SER A 177 5.11 22.37 18.20
CA SER A 177 4.87 23.31 19.30
C SER A 177 4.50 24.70 18.78
N ASP A 178 3.87 25.51 19.61
CA ASP A 178 3.54 26.91 19.28
C ASP A 178 4.77 27.76 18.93
N SER A 179 5.97 27.31 19.33
CA SER A 179 7.25 27.93 18.99
C SER A 179 7.83 27.48 17.63
N GLY A 180 7.14 26.60 16.90
CA GLY A 180 7.55 26.09 15.59
C GLY A 180 8.55 24.93 15.62
N HIS A 181 8.79 24.32 16.78
CA HIS A 181 9.65 23.13 16.90
C HIS A 181 8.86 21.83 16.76
N ALA A 182 9.43 20.86 16.03
CA ALA A 182 8.91 19.50 15.93
C ALA A 182 8.88 18.84 17.32
N THR A 183 7.75 18.21 17.68
CA THR A 183 7.60 17.52 18.98
C THR A 183 7.91 16.03 18.90
N GLY A 184 7.93 15.46 17.69
CA GLY A 184 8.04 14.01 17.46
C GLY A 184 6.74 13.25 17.75
N ILE A 185 5.65 13.94 18.10
CA ILE A 185 4.32 13.33 18.25
C ILE A 185 3.71 13.21 16.86
N ILE A 186 3.41 11.97 16.45
CA ILE A 186 2.90 11.64 15.12
C ILE A 186 1.65 10.78 15.26
N PHE A 187 0.63 11.08 14.47
CA PHE A 187 -0.59 10.28 14.38
C PHE A 187 -1.07 10.15 12.94
N LYS A 188 -1.89 9.13 12.68
CA LYS A 188 -2.50 8.89 11.36
C LYS A 188 -3.97 9.28 11.37
N VAL A 189 -4.50 9.60 10.19
CA VAL A 189 -5.89 10.03 10.05
C VAL A 189 -6.63 9.25 8.97
N GLN A 190 -7.89 8.97 9.24
CA GLN A 190 -8.88 8.61 8.22
C GLN A 190 -9.94 9.70 8.17
N VAL A 191 -10.29 10.17 6.99
CA VAL A 191 -11.23 11.27 6.78
C VAL A 191 -12.52 10.79 6.12
N LYS A 192 -13.66 11.14 6.71
CA LYS A 192 -14.99 10.84 6.18
C LYS A 192 -15.84 12.11 6.04
N GLY A 193 -16.16 12.47 4.81
CA GLY A 193 -17.08 13.57 4.52
C GLY A 193 -18.54 13.14 4.47
N THR A 194 -19.43 13.99 4.99
CA THR A 194 -20.90 13.88 4.84
C THR A 194 -21.50 15.25 4.52
N LYS A 195 -22.63 15.27 3.81
CA LYS A 195 -23.43 16.49 3.54
C LYS A 195 -24.43 16.83 4.63
N LYS A 196 -24.69 15.92 5.56
CA LYS A 196 -25.63 16.12 6.67
C LYS A 196 -25.03 15.52 7.92
N TYR A 197 -25.27 16.17 9.05
CA TYR A 197 -24.95 15.65 10.37
C TYR A 197 -25.40 14.18 10.51
N SER A 198 -24.43 13.28 10.69
CA SER A 198 -24.68 11.93 11.18
C SER A 198 -24.10 11.83 12.59
N ARG A 199 -24.94 11.41 13.53
CA ARG A 199 -24.52 11.14 14.91
C ARG A 199 -23.70 9.84 15.00
N ASN A 200 -23.90 8.93 14.05
CA ASN A 200 -23.27 7.61 14.02
C ASN A 200 -22.41 7.47 12.77
N VAL A 201 -21.10 7.41 12.98
CA VAL A 201 -20.13 7.11 11.93
C VAL A 201 -19.81 5.63 12.07
N SER A 202 -20.17 4.83 11.08
CA SER A 202 -19.82 3.41 11.07
C SER A 202 -18.54 3.19 10.28
N LEU A 203 -17.61 2.43 10.85
CA LEU A 203 -16.49 1.84 10.14
C LEU A 203 -16.89 0.45 9.67
N LYS A 204 -16.42 0.07 8.47
CA LYS A 204 -16.45 -1.35 8.09
C LYS A 204 -15.55 -2.11 9.07
N SER A 205 -15.96 -3.29 9.50
CA SER A 205 -15.19 -4.09 10.47
C SER A 205 -13.76 -4.35 9.99
N SER A 206 -13.55 -4.57 8.69
CA SER A 206 -12.20 -4.73 8.11
C SER A 206 -11.35 -3.47 8.24
N THR A 207 -11.92 -2.29 8.01
CA THR A 207 -11.25 -1.00 8.18
C THR A 207 -10.93 -0.76 9.65
N ALA A 208 -11.90 -0.94 10.55
CA ALA A 208 -11.69 -0.77 11.98
C ALA A 208 -10.58 -1.71 12.50
N ASN A 209 -10.58 -2.97 12.07
CA ASN A 209 -9.52 -3.93 12.42
C ASN A 209 -8.16 -3.47 11.90
N TYR A 210 -8.08 -3.06 10.62
CA TYR A 210 -6.83 -2.58 10.03
C TYR A 210 -6.28 -1.35 10.76
N LEU A 211 -7.12 -0.34 11.02
CA LEU A 211 -6.70 0.87 11.73
C LEU A 211 -6.25 0.55 13.17
N SER A 212 -6.88 -0.43 13.83
CA SER A 212 -6.51 -0.85 15.19
C SER A 212 -5.17 -1.58 15.31
N LEU A 213 -4.57 -1.96 14.19
CA LEU A 213 -3.24 -2.58 14.13
C LEU A 213 -2.14 -1.55 13.83
N SER A 214 -2.51 -0.29 13.62
CA SER A 214 -1.55 0.78 13.34
C SER A 214 -0.64 1.00 14.56
N PRO A 215 0.70 1.07 14.36
CA PRO A 215 1.65 1.36 15.44
C PRO A 215 1.68 2.84 15.86
N LEU A 216 0.98 3.69 15.11
CA LEU A 216 0.73 5.10 15.44
C LEU A 216 -0.77 5.25 15.74
N PRO A 217 -1.14 6.18 16.64
CA PRO A 217 -2.55 6.40 16.97
C PRO A 217 -3.28 6.84 15.69
N VAL A 218 -4.48 6.30 15.49
CA VAL A 218 -5.30 6.62 14.33
C VAL A 218 -6.57 7.32 14.79
N PHE A 219 -6.81 8.50 14.23
CA PHE A 219 -8.03 9.25 14.45
C PHE A 219 -8.92 9.22 13.22
N VAL A 220 -10.22 9.02 13.44
CA VAL A 220 -11.23 9.09 12.38
C VAL A 220 -11.88 10.45 12.42
N PHE A 221 -11.54 11.28 11.45
CA PHE A 221 -12.14 12.59 11.24
C PHE A 221 -13.44 12.46 10.45
N THR A 222 -14.46 13.16 10.92
CA THR A 222 -15.75 13.29 10.26
C THR A 222 -16.08 14.74 10.01
N VAL A 223 -16.33 15.05 8.75
CA VAL A 223 -16.50 16.41 8.27
C VAL A 223 -17.90 16.58 7.72
N GLU A 224 -18.65 17.52 8.28
CA GLU A 224 -19.89 18.00 7.69
C GLU A 224 -19.56 19.12 6.69
N VAL A 225 -19.44 18.77 5.41
CA VAL A 225 -18.91 19.70 4.39
C VAL A 225 -19.81 20.92 4.12
N SER A 226 -21.06 20.90 4.58
CA SER A 226 -22.00 22.02 4.45
C SER A 226 -21.80 23.11 5.49
N SER A 227 -21.48 22.74 6.73
CA SER A 227 -21.25 23.69 7.83
C SER A 227 -19.76 23.93 8.08
N GLY A 228 -18.91 23.01 7.63
CA GLY A 228 -17.49 22.97 7.95
C GLY A 228 -17.16 22.42 9.32
N LEU A 229 -18.15 21.88 10.03
CA LEU A 229 -17.92 21.21 11.32
C LEU A 229 -17.03 19.98 11.13
N ILE A 230 -15.92 19.95 11.85
CA ILE A 230 -14.98 18.82 11.90
C ILE A 230 -15.04 18.21 13.30
N ARG A 231 -15.19 16.89 13.35
CA ARG A 231 -15.09 16.11 14.58
C ARG A 231 -14.11 14.96 14.40
N PHE A 232 -13.49 14.51 15.47
CA PHE A 232 -12.66 13.31 15.45
C PHE A 232 -13.11 12.29 16.49
N ASN A 233 -12.79 11.03 16.22
CA ASN A 233 -12.95 9.92 17.13
C ASN A 233 -11.62 9.18 17.25
N SER A 234 -11.25 8.79 18.46
CA SER A 234 -10.22 7.76 18.64
C SER A 234 -10.79 6.40 18.23
N VAL A 235 -9.95 5.55 17.63
CA VAL A 235 -10.29 4.15 17.38
C VAL A 235 -9.95 3.35 18.64
N GLU A 236 -10.98 2.94 19.37
CA GLU A 236 -10.86 2.22 20.64
C GLU A 236 -11.15 0.72 20.48
N HIS A 237 -10.43 -0.14 21.20
CA HIS A 237 -10.79 -1.56 21.34
C HIS A 237 -11.56 -1.78 22.64
N LYS A 238 -12.79 -2.31 22.56
CA LYS A 238 -13.53 -2.72 23.77
C LYS A 238 -13.04 -4.09 24.25
N GLN A 239 -12.66 -4.18 25.53
CA GLN A 239 -12.37 -5.46 26.19
C GLN A 239 -13.67 -6.29 26.33
N GLY A 240 -13.72 -7.47 25.70
CA GLY A 240 -14.83 -8.43 25.83
C GLY A 240 -14.88 -9.48 24.71
N ARG A 241 -15.63 -10.57 24.94
CA ARG A 241 -15.72 -11.80 24.09
C ARG A 241 -16.11 -11.59 22.60
N SER A 242 -16.42 -10.36 22.17
CA SER A 242 -16.75 -10.03 20.78
C SER A 242 -15.78 -9.04 20.09
N GLY A 243 -14.74 -8.54 20.78
CA GLY A 243 -13.49 -7.95 20.24
C GLY A 243 -13.57 -7.11 18.96
N ARG A 244 -14.61 -6.29 18.76
CA ARG A 244 -14.70 -5.41 17.59
C ARG A 244 -14.22 -4.00 17.98
N PRO A 245 -13.28 -3.40 17.24
CA PRO A 245 -12.90 -2.02 17.44
C PRO A 245 -14.11 -1.10 17.21
N THR A 246 -14.27 -0.12 18.10
CA THR A 246 -15.34 0.88 18.09
C THR A 246 -14.74 2.27 18.00
N LEU A 247 -15.54 3.24 17.53
CA LEU A 247 -15.16 4.64 17.67
C LEU A 247 -15.51 5.11 19.09
N GLY A 248 -14.59 5.83 19.72
CA GLY A 248 -14.83 6.56 20.95
C GLY A 248 -15.83 7.71 20.76
N GLU A 249 -16.01 8.54 21.77
CA GLU A 249 -16.87 9.73 21.66
C GLU A 249 -16.33 10.71 20.60
N ALA A 250 -17.22 11.38 19.87
CA ALA A 250 -16.84 12.34 18.84
C ALA A 250 -16.57 13.70 19.47
N THR A 251 -15.36 14.22 19.30
CA THR A 251 -14.94 15.54 19.80
C THR A 251 -14.84 16.52 18.64
N GLU A 252 -15.25 17.78 18.84
CA GLU A 252 -15.09 18.86 17.85
C GLU A 252 -13.61 19.25 17.71
N LEU A 253 -13.19 19.61 16.50
CA LEU A 253 -11.84 20.09 16.23
C LEU A 253 -11.75 21.60 16.46
N ASP A 254 -11.96 22.01 17.71
CA ASP A 254 -11.70 23.36 18.20
C ASP A 254 -10.38 23.40 19.00
N GLU A 255 -10.08 24.51 19.67
CA GLU A 255 -8.86 24.66 20.48
C GLU A 255 -8.69 23.57 21.55
N ASP A 256 -9.79 23.14 22.18
CA ASP A 256 -9.74 22.08 23.19
C ASP A 256 -9.64 20.69 22.53
N GLY A 257 -10.28 20.51 21.37
CA GLY A 257 -10.10 19.34 20.52
C GLY A 257 -8.66 19.13 20.05
N PHE A 258 -7.97 20.21 19.66
CA PHE A 258 -6.55 20.15 19.30
C PHE A 258 -5.67 19.75 20.48
N LYS A 259 -5.90 20.32 21.68
CA LYS A 259 -5.17 19.91 22.89
C LYS A 259 -5.41 18.44 23.20
N LEU A 260 -6.65 17.97 23.10
CA LEU A 260 -6.97 16.57 23.34
C LEU A 260 -6.32 15.63 22.31
N LEU A 261 -6.25 16.02 21.03
CA LEU A 261 -5.49 15.27 20.02
C LEU A 261 -4.02 15.16 20.38
N GLU A 262 -3.39 16.28 20.76
CA GLU A 262 -1.99 16.32 21.17
C GLU A 262 -1.75 15.49 22.44
N GLU A 263 -2.65 15.56 23.42
CA GLU A 263 -2.59 14.76 24.65
C GLU A 263 -2.68 13.27 24.33
N ILE A 264 -3.72 12.82 23.62
CA ILE A 264 -3.91 11.39 23.28
C ILE A 264 -2.74 10.88 22.43
N ALA A 265 -2.33 11.64 21.40
CA ALA A 265 -1.23 11.24 20.54
C ALA A 265 0.10 11.24 21.30
N GLY A 266 0.33 12.25 22.14
CA GLY A 266 1.51 12.40 22.98
C GLY A 266 1.60 11.29 24.02
N GLU A 267 0.51 10.97 24.72
CA GLU A 267 0.41 9.84 25.63
C GLU A 267 0.64 8.52 24.91
N HIS A 268 0.10 8.33 23.71
CA HIS A 268 0.30 7.12 22.95
C HIS A 268 1.76 6.98 22.48
N CYS A 269 2.37 8.05 21.98
CA CYS A 269 3.78 8.10 21.64
C CYS A 269 4.68 7.91 22.88
N ALA A 270 4.31 8.46 24.03
CA ALA A 270 5.02 8.31 25.29
C ALA A 270 4.82 6.92 25.92
N ALA A 271 3.64 6.32 25.82
CA ALA A 271 3.36 4.94 26.19
C ALA A 271 4.10 3.97 25.26
N CYS A 272 4.27 4.35 23.98
CA CYS A 272 5.20 3.68 23.08
C CYS A 272 6.66 3.75 23.56
N LEU A 273 6.96 4.67 24.45
CA LEU A 273 8.25 4.85 25.11
C LEU A 273 8.17 4.50 26.60
N MET A 274 7.14 3.83 27.13
CA MET A 274 7.05 3.48 28.55
C MET A 274 6.51 2.06 28.69
N LEU A 275 7.43 1.11 28.91
CA LEU A 275 7.20 -0.34 29.04
C LEU A 275 6.12 -0.75 30.05
N SER A 276 5.75 0.13 31.00
CA SER A 276 4.83 -0.19 32.10
C SER A 276 3.34 0.03 31.81
N ASN A 277 2.96 0.80 30.78
CA ASN A 277 1.55 1.11 30.45
C ASN A 277 1.11 0.46 29.14
N TYR A 278 1.39 -0.84 29.10
CA TYR A 278 1.29 -1.74 27.96
C TYR A 278 -0.15 -1.98 27.47
N THR A 279 -0.39 -1.84 26.16
CA THR A 279 -1.54 -2.47 25.48
C THR A 279 -1.08 -3.21 24.23
N LEU A 280 -1.74 -4.33 23.90
CA LEU A 280 -1.38 -5.30 22.85
C LEU A 280 -1.26 -4.70 21.43
N HIS A 281 -1.73 -3.47 21.22
CA HIS A 281 -1.91 -2.85 19.91
C HIS A 281 -0.67 -2.08 19.40
N ASN A 282 0.29 -1.75 20.27
CA ASN A 282 1.56 -1.09 19.87
C ASN A 282 2.72 -2.08 19.70
N ALA A 283 2.42 -3.38 19.86
CA ALA A 283 3.41 -4.43 19.93
C ALA A 283 4.25 -4.53 18.66
N SER A 284 3.70 -4.45 17.45
CA SER A 284 4.43 -4.83 16.22
C SER A 284 5.75 -4.09 16.00
N ALA A 285 5.77 -2.75 16.06
CA ALA A 285 6.98 -1.97 15.80
C ALA A 285 8.03 -2.09 16.93
N GLN A 286 7.59 -2.11 18.19
CA GLN A 286 8.50 -2.26 19.34
C GLN A 286 9.00 -3.68 19.50
N LEU A 287 8.14 -4.67 19.25
CA LEU A 287 8.48 -6.08 19.27
C LEU A 287 9.48 -6.40 18.15
N ILE A 288 9.35 -5.79 16.97
CA ILE A 288 10.36 -5.87 15.91
C ILE A 288 11.69 -5.23 16.37
N ARG A 289 11.66 -4.09 17.08
CA ARG A 289 12.88 -3.45 17.61
C ARG A 289 13.52 -4.24 18.75
N CYS A 290 12.72 -4.84 19.63
CA CYS A 290 13.18 -5.74 20.68
C CYS A 290 13.73 -7.03 20.09
N LEU A 291 13.09 -7.56 19.05
CA LEU A 291 13.60 -8.69 18.28
C LEU A 291 14.94 -8.34 17.63
N ASP A 292 15.08 -7.14 17.05
CA ASP A 292 16.34 -6.66 16.46
C ASP A 292 17.44 -6.47 17.52
N LEU A 293 17.11 -5.89 18.67
CA LEU A 293 17.99 -5.79 19.84
C LEU A 293 18.49 -7.17 20.30
N LEU A 294 17.58 -8.14 20.39
CA LEU A 294 17.90 -9.48 20.87
C LEU A 294 18.71 -10.28 19.85
N LEU A 295 18.34 -10.24 18.56
CA LEU A 295 19.00 -11.01 17.51
C LEU A 295 20.35 -10.43 17.11
N ASN A 296 20.45 -9.11 16.91
CA ASN A 296 21.64 -8.49 16.33
C ASN A 296 22.58 -7.90 17.37
N PHE A 297 22.08 -7.66 18.58
CA PHE A 297 22.86 -7.06 19.66
C PHE A 297 22.89 -7.90 20.94
N GLY A 298 22.16 -9.03 21.02
CA GLY A 298 22.16 -9.89 22.22
C GLY A 298 21.70 -9.18 23.49
N GLY A 299 20.95 -8.08 23.36
CA GLY A 299 20.58 -7.19 24.48
C GLY A 299 21.51 -5.99 24.69
N ASP A 300 22.57 -5.81 23.90
CA ASP A 300 23.49 -4.67 24.01
C ASP A 300 22.92 -3.39 23.39
N VAL A 301 22.12 -2.67 24.19
CA VAL A 301 21.47 -1.42 23.77
C VAL A 301 22.47 -0.29 23.47
N GLU A 302 23.67 -0.31 24.07
CA GLU A 302 24.70 0.67 23.76
C GLU A 302 25.28 0.47 22.35
N SER A 303 25.58 -0.77 21.98
CA SER A 303 26.01 -1.08 20.63
C SER A 303 24.91 -0.79 19.62
N MET A 304 23.65 -1.05 19.95
CA MET A 304 22.52 -0.67 19.10
C MET A 304 22.45 0.85 18.87
N LEU A 305 22.62 1.66 19.91
CA LEU A 305 22.66 3.13 19.79
C LEU A 305 23.80 3.61 18.91
N LYS A 306 25.00 3.05 19.07
CA LYS A 306 26.16 3.37 18.23
C LYS A 306 25.90 2.96 16.78
N TRP A 307 25.31 1.79 16.56
CA TRP A 307 24.97 1.31 15.22
C TRP A 307 23.98 2.23 14.53
N LEU A 308 22.91 2.64 15.22
CA LEU A 308 21.92 3.57 14.69
C LEU A 308 22.58 4.87 14.24
N ARG A 309 23.49 5.44 15.04
CA ARG A 309 24.19 6.69 14.69
C ARG A 309 25.13 6.56 13.50
N PHE A 310 25.80 5.42 13.34
CA PHE A 310 26.83 5.24 12.32
C PHE A 310 26.29 4.71 10.99
N PHE A 311 25.22 3.91 11.03
CA PHE A 311 24.83 3.08 9.88
C PHE A 311 23.35 3.15 9.53
N ALA A 312 22.47 3.63 10.41
CA ALA A 312 21.05 3.67 10.07
C ALA A 312 20.76 4.78 9.05
N PRO A 313 19.92 4.51 8.02
CA PRO A 313 19.37 5.56 7.17
C PRO A 313 18.59 6.61 7.99
N ASP A 314 18.52 7.85 7.51
CA ASP A 314 17.86 8.97 8.20
C ASP A 314 16.43 8.66 8.65
N GLU A 315 15.65 7.96 7.82
CA GLU A 315 14.27 7.53 8.12
C GLU A 315 14.20 6.52 9.29
N VAL A 316 15.21 5.64 9.39
CA VAL A 316 15.31 4.65 10.48
C VAL A 316 15.84 5.32 11.75
N LEU A 317 16.78 6.25 11.62
CA LEU A 317 17.36 7.00 12.72
C LEU A 317 16.30 7.85 13.42
N THR A 318 15.54 8.64 12.66
CA THR A 318 14.46 9.49 13.19
C THR A 318 13.39 8.70 13.94
N THR A 319 13.04 7.50 13.46
CA THR A 319 11.97 6.69 14.06
C THR A 319 12.44 5.77 15.18
N SER A 320 13.72 5.34 15.19
CA SER A 320 14.21 4.27 16.08
C SER A 320 15.19 4.73 17.16
N TYR A 321 15.84 5.89 16.98
CA TYR A 321 16.86 6.37 17.90
C TYR A 321 16.31 6.76 19.28
N GLY A 322 15.21 7.50 19.33
CA GLY A 322 14.58 7.91 20.59
C GLY A 322 14.19 6.71 21.47
N TYR A 323 13.62 5.66 20.84
CA TYR A 323 13.27 4.42 21.52
C TYR A 323 14.49 3.69 22.10
N ALA A 324 15.60 3.63 21.35
CA ALA A 324 16.84 3.01 21.82
C ALA A 324 17.44 3.75 23.03
N VAL A 325 17.37 5.09 23.05
CA VAL A 325 17.84 5.91 24.18
C VAL A 325 16.98 5.68 25.42
N PHE A 326 15.66 5.64 25.24
CA PHE A 326 14.74 5.32 26.33
C PHE A 326 15.02 3.93 26.91
N LEU A 327 15.12 2.91 26.05
CA LEU A 327 15.34 1.53 26.46
C LEU A 327 16.64 1.36 27.23
N LYS A 328 17.69 2.10 26.85
CA LYS A 328 18.94 2.17 27.62
C LYS A 328 18.68 2.64 29.06
N GLY A 329 17.95 3.74 29.23
CA GLY A 329 17.63 4.27 30.56
C GLY A 329 16.81 3.30 31.41
N GLU A 330 15.91 2.52 30.83
CA GLU A 330 15.14 1.50 31.57
C GLU A 330 15.98 0.28 31.93
N MET A 331 16.87 -0.16 31.05
CA MET A 331 17.78 -1.28 31.32
C MET A 331 18.83 -0.95 32.39
N GLU A 332 19.20 0.32 32.52
CA GLU A 332 20.03 0.82 33.62
C GLU A 332 19.30 0.74 34.98
N LYS A 333 17.98 0.95 34.98
CA LYS A 333 17.13 0.86 36.19
C LYS A 333 16.72 -0.56 36.53
N ASP A 334 16.52 -1.41 35.52
CA ASP A 334 16.08 -2.79 35.66
C ASP A 334 16.91 -3.74 34.80
N HIS A 335 17.89 -4.39 35.44
CA HIS A 335 18.77 -5.37 34.80
C HIS A 335 18.06 -6.67 34.38
N THR A 336 16.84 -6.93 34.88
CA THR A 336 16.05 -8.11 34.49
C THR A 336 15.23 -7.88 33.23
N LEU A 337 15.09 -6.63 32.79
CA LEU A 337 14.26 -6.22 31.66
C LEU A 337 14.58 -6.99 30.38
N VAL A 338 15.85 -7.21 30.05
CA VAL A 338 16.27 -7.95 28.84
C VAL A 338 15.74 -9.39 28.85
N GLY A 339 15.75 -10.05 30.01
CA GLY A 339 15.21 -11.40 30.16
C GLY A 339 13.70 -11.42 29.91
N ARG A 340 12.98 -10.44 30.45
CA ARG A 340 11.53 -10.30 30.22
C ARG A 340 11.20 -9.97 28.77
N LEU A 341 11.97 -9.09 28.12
CA LEU A 341 11.84 -8.79 26.70
C LEU A 341 12.07 -10.02 25.83
N ARG A 342 13.04 -10.87 26.18
CA ARG A 342 13.29 -12.15 25.50
C ARG A 342 12.07 -13.07 25.58
N GLU A 343 11.56 -13.33 26.79
CA GLU A 343 10.38 -14.18 26.98
C GLU A 343 9.19 -13.65 26.16
N TRP A 344 8.97 -12.34 26.21
CA TRP A 344 7.93 -11.68 25.45
C TRP A 344 8.12 -11.82 23.93
N VAL A 345 9.31 -11.57 23.39
CA VAL A 345 9.58 -11.70 21.95
C VAL A 345 9.39 -13.14 21.44
N ILE A 346 9.79 -14.14 22.22
CA ILE A 346 9.66 -15.56 21.85
C ILE A 346 8.20 -16.01 21.80
N GLU A 347 7.33 -15.44 22.63
CA GLU A 347 5.89 -15.73 22.59
C GLU A 347 5.29 -15.44 21.20
N PHE A 348 5.79 -14.39 20.54
CA PHE A 348 5.31 -13.96 19.23
C PHE A 348 6.14 -14.47 18.05
N PHE A 349 7.44 -14.72 18.26
CA PHE A 349 8.37 -15.23 17.24
C PHE A 349 9.11 -16.48 17.75
N PRO A 350 8.39 -17.58 18.02
CA PRO A 350 8.99 -18.79 18.59
C PRO A 350 10.07 -19.40 17.66
N GLU A 351 9.94 -19.21 16.35
CA GLU A 351 10.92 -19.63 15.35
C GLU A 351 12.29 -18.94 15.48
N HIS A 352 12.38 -17.84 16.24
CA HIS A 352 13.62 -17.10 16.46
C HIS A 352 14.28 -17.41 17.81
N GLN A 353 13.67 -18.24 18.66
CA GLN A 353 14.17 -18.53 20.00
C GLN A 353 15.65 -18.97 20.02
N GLU A 354 16.01 -19.98 19.22
CA GLU A 354 17.38 -20.51 19.23
C GLU A 354 18.41 -19.43 18.83
N ARG A 355 18.08 -18.62 17.82
CA ARG A 355 18.94 -17.53 17.34
C ARG A 355 19.07 -16.41 18.38
N ILE A 356 17.98 -16.07 19.07
CA ILE A 356 17.98 -15.11 20.18
C ILE A 356 18.87 -15.62 21.31
N ASP A 357 18.73 -16.89 21.68
CA ASP A 357 19.53 -17.50 22.75
C ASP A 357 21.02 -17.51 22.43
N GLN A 358 21.37 -17.86 21.19
CA GLN A 358 22.74 -17.81 20.71
C GLN A 358 23.31 -16.39 20.73
N ALA A 359 22.55 -15.38 20.29
CA ALA A 359 22.98 -13.99 20.28
C ALA A 359 23.19 -13.44 21.72
N MET A 360 22.28 -13.75 22.63
CA MET A 360 22.40 -13.36 24.04
C MET A 360 23.56 -14.08 24.75
N LEU A 361 23.81 -15.36 24.43
CA LEU A 361 24.96 -16.10 24.95
C LEU A 361 26.28 -15.53 24.41
N ALA A 362 26.33 -15.21 23.11
CA ALA A 362 27.48 -14.55 22.50
C ALA A 362 27.78 -13.21 23.19
N PHE A 363 26.76 -12.40 23.48
CA PHE A 363 26.91 -11.17 24.26
C PHE A 363 27.48 -11.43 25.65
N LYS A 364 26.92 -12.37 26.41
CA LYS A 364 27.40 -12.72 27.76
C LYS A 364 28.87 -13.18 27.77
N HIS A 365 29.31 -13.87 26.72
CA HIS A 365 30.70 -14.32 26.58
C HIS A 365 31.62 -13.25 25.96
N GLY A 366 31.12 -12.04 25.69
CA GLY A 366 31.91 -10.97 25.08
C GLY A 366 32.25 -11.21 23.60
N VAL A 367 31.61 -12.17 22.95
CA VAL A 367 31.79 -12.46 21.52
C VAL A 367 31.09 -11.37 20.71
N LEU A 368 31.80 -10.78 19.75
CA LEU A 368 31.26 -9.81 18.81
C LEU A 368 30.71 -10.54 17.57
N THR A 369 29.41 -10.40 17.34
CA THR A 369 28.71 -11.00 16.19
C THR A 369 27.71 -10.00 15.60
N GLY A 370 27.28 -10.23 14.36
CA GLY A 370 26.28 -9.41 13.69
C GLY A 370 26.64 -7.91 13.69
N ARG A 371 25.64 -7.07 13.96
CA ARG A 371 25.80 -5.60 13.95
C ARG A 371 26.72 -5.08 15.06
N ARG A 372 26.94 -5.82 16.14
CA ARG A 372 27.94 -5.44 17.18
C ARG A 372 29.36 -5.48 16.63
N LEU A 373 29.65 -6.42 15.72
CA LEU A 373 30.94 -6.48 15.04
C LEU A 373 31.13 -5.28 14.11
N GLU A 374 30.08 -4.86 13.40
CA GLU A 374 30.11 -3.65 12.56
C GLU A 374 30.44 -2.39 13.39
N VAL A 375 29.79 -2.22 14.54
CA VAL A 375 30.06 -1.12 15.47
C VAL A 375 31.49 -1.12 15.98
N ALA A 376 32.00 -2.29 16.38
CA ALA A 376 33.36 -2.43 16.85
C ALA A 376 34.36 -2.03 15.75
N ASN A 377 34.15 -2.52 14.53
CA ASN A 377 35.00 -2.22 13.39
C ASN A 377 35.00 -0.73 13.02
N ALA A 378 33.85 -0.05 13.06
CA ALA A 378 33.78 1.39 12.83
C ALA A 378 34.37 2.23 13.97
N SER A 379 34.55 1.64 15.16
CA SER A 379 35.15 2.33 16.31
C SER A 379 36.68 2.20 16.36
N LEU A 380 37.28 1.31 15.57
CA LEU A 380 38.74 1.10 15.51
C LEU A 380 39.54 2.27 14.91
N PRO A 381 39.09 3.01 13.87
CA PRO A 381 39.90 4.07 13.25
C PRO A 381 40.16 5.30 14.15
N ILE A 382 39.47 5.41 15.30
CA ILE A 382 39.62 6.56 16.21
C ILE A 382 40.77 6.35 17.21
N ARG A 383 41.27 5.12 17.38
CA ARG A 383 42.36 4.82 18.34
C ARG A 383 43.77 4.95 17.76
N ASP A 384 43.95 4.79 16.46
CA ASP A 384 45.30 4.84 15.85
C ASP A 384 45.76 6.27 15.49
N GLY A 385 44.86 7.26 15.53
CA GLY A 385 45.17 8.67 15.21
C GLY A 385 45.72 9.52 16.38
N LEU A 386 45.81 8.97 17.59
CA LEU A 386 46.25 9.70 18.80
C LEU A 386 47.56 9.17 19.40
N LEU A 387 48.24 8.23 18.72
CA LEU A 387 49.51 7.64 19.18
C LEU A 387 50.71 7.93 18.26
N ASN A 388 50.65 8.96 17.41
CA ASN A 388 51.86 9.42 16.73
C ASN A 388 51.97 10.96 16.66
N PRO A 389 52.65 11.59 17.64
CA PRO A 389 53.04 12.99 17.53
C PRO A 389 54.42 13.20 16.87
N GLU A 390 55.03 12.18 16.26
CA GLU A 390 56.26 12.33 15.45
C GLU A 390 56.32 11.29 14.33
N LEU A 391 55.93 11.68 13.11
CA LEU A 391 56.54 11.29 11.82
C LEU A 391 55.98 12.15 10.68
#